data_AF-A0A1Y1XWW3-F1
#
_entry.id   AF-A0A1Y1XWW3-F1
#
_cell.length_a   1.000
_cell.length_b   1.000
_cell.length_c   1.000
_cell.angle_alpha   90.00
_cell.angle_beta   90.00
_cell.angle_gamma   90.00
#
_symmetry.space_group_name_H-M   'P 1'
#
loop_
_entity.id
_entity.type
_entity.pdbx_description
1 polymer ?
#
loop_
_entity_poly.entity_id
_entity_poly.type
_entity_poly.pdbx_seq_one_letter_code
_entity_poly.pdbx_strand_id
1 'polypeptide(L)'
;MDVDLHCNNVRCRRGVYSVGRACVTSCSHLFCVECANEAFSVASTCPTCRTDLVQKNDIALIDLHPSEGYKSSILSGLRPEVVIEICSRALAFWTYQTTQEVYFQEAISKSFERQNILLENKLQAVAYDANLEISSRRVVVFSTMTLY
;
A
#
# COMPACT_ATOMS: atom_id res chain seq x y z
N MET A 1 -14.01 7.71 -6.97
CA MET A 1 -13.38 6.65 -6.17
C MET A 1 -13.25 7.20 -4.77
N ASP A 2 -13.89 6.59 -3.78
CA ASP A 2 -13.67 6.99 -2.39
C ASP A 2 -12.22 6.70 -2.01
N VAL A 3 -11.55 7.70 -1.42
CA VAL A 3 -10.17 7.58 -0.97
C VAL A 3 -10.20 6.86 0.39
N ASP A 4 -9.86 5.58 0.39
CA ASP A 4 -9.71 4.78 1.62
C ASP A 4 -8.28 4.93 2.18
N LEU A 5 -8.15 4.86 3.50
CA LEU A 5 -6.87 4.76 4.17
C LEU A 5 -6.44 3.29 4.22
N HIS A 6 -5.20 3.00 3.88
CA HIS A 6 -4.67 1.65 3.89
C HIS A 6 -3.71 1.43 5.05
N CYS A 7 -3.73 0.21 5.62
CA CYS A 7 -2.75 -0.22 6.61
C CYS A 7 -1.31 0.06 6.12
N ASN A 8 -0.49 0.71 6.94
CA ASN A 8 0.91 1.04 6.61
C ASN A 8 1.87 -0.14 6.77
N ASN A 9 1.39 -1.31 7.17
CA ASN A 9 2.13 -2.55 6.96
C ASN A 9 2.15 -2.87 5.46
N VAL A 10 3.34 -2.77 4.85
CA VAL A 10 3.58 -2.95 3.42
C VAL A 10 3.14 -4.31 2.87
N ARG A 11 3.03 -5.33 3.72
CA ARG A 11 2.52 -6.66 3.34
C ARG A 11 1.01 -6.80 3.48
N CYS A 12 0.37 -5.96 4.29
CA CYS A 12 -1.06 -6.02 4.55
C CYS A 12 -1.84 -5.12 3.60
N ARG A 13 -1.56 -3.80 3.63
CA ARG A 13 -2.17 -2.76 2.78
C ARG A 13 -3.71 -2.80 2.65
N ARG A 14 -4.42 -3.48 3.56
CA ARG A 14 -5.89 -3.54 3.55
C ARG A 14 -6.46 -2.15 3.85
N GLY A 15 -7.53 -1.78 3.14
CA GLY A 15 -8.34 -0.60 3.44
C GLY A 15 -9.00 -0.72 4.81
N VAL A 16 -8.78 0.25 5.69
CA VAL A 16 -9.21 0.17 7.10
C VAL A 16 -10.59 0.77 7.34
N TYR A 17 -11.07 1.63 6.44
CA TYR A 17 -12.36 2.30 6.64
C TYR A 17 -13.50 1.29 6.66
N SER A 18 -13.46 0.26 5.81
CA SER A 18 -14.44 -0.83 5.79
C SER A 18 -14.62 -1.57 7.14
N VAL A 19 -13.58 -1.62 7.97
CA VAL A 19 -13.60 -2.29 9.29
C VAL A 19 -14.09 -1.35 10.39
N GLY A 20 -14.04 -0.03 10.16
CA GLY A 20 -14.49 1.01 11.08
C GLY A 20 -13.56 1.26 12.27
N ARG A 21 -12.45 0.53 12.42
CA ARG A 21 -11.47 0.75 13.49
C ARG A 21 -10.04 0.58 12.99
N ALA A 22 -9.15 1.41 13.49
CA ALA A 22 -7.73 1.36 13.16
C ALA A 22 -6.88 1.82 14.34
N CYS A 23 -5.61 1.45 14.33
CA CYS A 23 -4.63 1.95 15.28
C CYS A 23 -3.80 3.04 14.61
N VAL A 24 -3.73 4.22 15.23
CA VAL A 24 -2.93 5.35 14.76
C VAL A 24 -1.79 5.60 15.74
N THR A 25 -0.62 5.98 15.21
CA THR A 25 0.55 6.31 16.00
C THR A 25 0.87 7.80 15.96
N SER A 26 1.59 8.30 16.97
CA SER A 26 2.05 9.69 17.02
C SER A 26 3.03 10.06 15.91
N CYS A 27 3.72 9.06 15.33
CA CYS A 27 4.54 9.22 14.12
C CYS A 27 3.73 9.16 12.80
N SER A 28 2.41 9.39 12.88
CA SER A 28 1.50 9.48 11.75
C SER A 28 1.33 8.20 10.93
N HIS A 29 1.55 7.02 11.49
CA HIS A 29 1.25 5.74 10.83
C HIS A 29 -0.07 5.15 11.31
N LEU A 30 -0.73 4.41 10.42
CA LEU A 30 -2.04 3.79 10.59
C LEU A 30 -1.94 2.30 10.31
N PHE A 31 -2.53 1.48 11.18
CA PHE A 31 -2.54 0.03 11.06
C PHE A 31 -3.95 -0.52 11.27
N CYS A 32 -4.29 -1.61 10.57
CA CYS A 32 -5.46 -2.40 10.96
C CYS A 32 -5.23 -3.01 12.35
N VAL A 33 -6.32 -3.33 13.04
CA VAL A 33 -6.27 -3.81 14.43
C VAL A 33 -5.42 -5.08 14.56
N GLU A 34 -5.48 -5.98 13.59
CA GLU A 34 -4.72 -7.24 13.60
C GLU A 34 -3.21 -6.99 13.54
N CYS A 35 -2.75 -6.16 12.59
CA CYS A 35 -1.32 -5.82 12.49
C CYS A 35 -0.83 -5.01 13.70
N ALA A 36 -1.67 -4.13 14.25
CA ALA A 36 -1.34 -3.37 15.44
C ALA A 36 -1.16 -4.30 16.66
N ASN A 37 -2.07 -5.25 16.87
CA ASN A 37 -1.99 -6.22 17.96
C ASN A 37 -0.74 -7.09 17.85
N GLU A 38 -0.40 -7.56 16.65
CA GLU A 38 0.81 -8.35 16.42
C GLU A 38 2.08 -7.56 16.71
N ALA A 39 2.15 -6.31 16.25
CA ALA A 39 3.35 -5.48 16.41
C ALA A 39 3.53 -4.96 17.85
N PHE A 40 2.49 -4.35 18.40
CA PHE A 40 2.59 -3.60 19.65
C PHE A 40 2.44 -4.47 20.90
N SER A 41 2.07 -5.76 20.75
CA SER A 41 2.20 -6.75 21.83
C SER A 41 3.64 -7.17 22.09
N VAL A 42 4.52 -7.01 21.10
CA VAL A 42 5.93 -7.40 21.17
C VAL A 42 6.80 -6.20 21.56
N ALA A 43 6.60 -5.06 20.91
CA ALA A 43 7.40 -3.86 21.13
C ALA A 43 6.60 -2.58 20.87
N SER A 44 6.84 -1.55 21.68
CA SER A 44 6.31 -0.20 21.47
C SER A 44 7.14 0.57 20.44
N THR A 45 7.38 -0.01 19.26
CA THR A 45 8.14 0.60 18.18
C THR A 45 7.33 0.53 16.89
N CYS A 46 7.25 1.64 16.14
CA CYS A 46 6.48 1.70 14.91
C CYS A 46 7.03 0.70 13.86
N PRO A 47 6.21 -0.20 13.30
CA PRO A 47 6.65 -1.14 12.26
C PRO A 47 7.15 -0.49 10.97
N THR A 48 6.67 0.73 10.67
CA THR A 48 6.96 1.41 9.40
C THR A 48 8.20 2.28 9.49
N CYS A 49 8.28 3.19 10.46
CA CYS A 49 9.40 4.15 10.58
C CYS A 49 10.37 3.86 11.73
N ARG A 50 10.12 2.82 12.52
CA ARG A 50 10.96 2.41 13.67
C ARG A 50 11.10 3.46 14.78
N THR A 51 10.22 4.46 14.82
CA THR A 51 10.13 5.39 15.95
C THR A 51 9.66 4.65 17.19
N ASP A 52 10.33 4.89 18.32
CA ASP A 52 9.90 4.37 19.62
C ASP A 52 8.68 5.15 20.12
N LEU A 53 7.63 4.42 20.49
CA LEU A 53 6.29 4.87 20.84
C LEU A 53 6.03 4.64 22.34
N VAL A 54 6.90 5.21 23.17
CA VAL A 54 6.94 4.97 24.62
C VAL A 54 6.08 5.93 25.44
N GLN A 55 5.60 7.02 24.83
CA GLN A 55 4.78 8.02 25.51
C GLN A 55 3.32 7.60 25.61
N LYS A 56 2.65 8.15 26.60
CA LYS A 56 1.20 8.01 26.74
C LYS A 56 0.52 8.59 25.49
N ASN A 57 -0.38 7.82 24.88
CA ASN A 57 -1.11 8.15 23.64
C ASN A 57 -0.27 8.10 22.35
N ASP A 58 0.95 7.56 22.37
CA ASP A 58 1.71 7.34 21.12
C ASP A 58 1.06 6.30 20.21
N ILE A 59 0.20 5.45 20.77
CA ILE A 59 -0.56 4.43 20.08
C ILE A 59 -2.02 4.59 20.52
N ALA A 60 -2.90 4.87 19.57
CA ALA A 60 -4.32 5.10 19.83
C ALA A 60 -5.18 4.22 18.92
N LEU A 61 -6.06 3.42 19.53
CA LEU A 61 -7.14 2.76 18.81
C LEU A 61 -8.24 3.80 18.54
N ILE A 62 -8.54 4.02 17.27
CA ILE A 62 -9.55 4.98 16.83
C ILE A 62 -10.74 4.28 16.17
N ASP A 63 -11.91 4.86 16.38
CA ASP A 63 -13.11 4.57 15.61
C ASP A 63 -13.14 5.49 14.38
N LEU A 64 -13.21 4.89 13.19
CA LEU A 64 -13.29 5.59 11.92
C LEU A 64 -14.72 5.98 11.56
N HIS A 65 -15.71 5.43 12.27
CA HIS A 65 -17.13 5.73 12.09
C HIS A 65 -17.79 6.18 13.40
N PRO A 66 -17.31 7.28 13.99
CA PRO A 66 -17.88 7.78 15.23
C PRO A 66 -19.37 8.14 15.08
N SER A 67 -20.15 7.96 16.14
CA SER A 67 -21.55 8.36 16.18
C SER A 67 -21.72 9.89 16.08
N GLU A 68 -22.88 10.35 15.60
CA GLU A 68 -23.20 11.80 15.52
C GLU A 68 -23.13 12.50 16.87
N GLY A 69 -23.51 11.80 17.95
CA GLY A 69 -23.37 12.29 19.31
C GLY A 69 -21.91 12.54 19.69
N TYR A 70 -21.03 11.59 19.37
CA TYR A 70 -19.59 11.72 19.65
C TYR A 70 -18.95 12.85 18.84
N LYS A 71 -19.27 12.96 17.54
CA LYS A 71 -18.79 14.06 16.67
C LYS A 71 -19.17 15.43 17.24
N SER A 72 -20.38 15.55 17.79
CA SER A 72 -20.86 16.80 18.41
C SER A 72 -20.20 17.09 19.77
N SER A 73 -19.87 16.05 20.54
CA SER A 73 -19.34 16.23 21.90
C SER A 73 -17.82 16.39 21.97
N ILE A 74 -17.04 15.75 21.09
CA ILE A 74 -15.60 15.56 21.29
C ILE A 74 -14.80 16.88 21.39
N LEU A 75 -15.25 17.93 20.71
CA LEU A 75 -14.61 19.26 20.74
C LEU A 75 -15.38 20.30 21.56
N SER A 76 -16.53 19.94 22.13
CA SER A 76 -17.37 20.86 22.89
C SER A 76 -16.67 21.32 24.17
N GLY A 77 -16.64 22.63 24.42
CA GLY A 77 -16.00 23.24 25.59
C GLY A 77 -14.51 23.58 25.40
N LEU A 78 -13.91 23.23 24.26
CA LEU A 78 -12.56 23.65 23.91
C LEU A 78 -12.54 25.10 23.39
N ARG A 79 -11.41 25.78 23.58
CA ARG A 79 -11.19 27.10 22.99
C ARG A 79 -11.03 26.99 21.47
N PRO A 80 -11.45 28.02 20.68
CA PRO A 80 -11.33 27.99 19.23
C PRO A 80 -9.93 27.68 18.72
N GLU A 81 -8.88 28.16 19.39
CA GLU A 81 -7.49 27.92 18.98
C GLU A 81 -7.13 26.43 19.05
N VAL A 82 -7.57 25.75 20.10
CA VAL A 82 -7.34 24.30 20.30
C VAL A 82 -8.13 23.50 19.27
N VAL A 83 -9.36 23.89 18.97
CA VAL A 83 -10.19 23.24 17.93
C VAL A 83 -9.51 23.31 16.57
N ILE A 84 -9.01 24.49 16.18
CA ILE A 84 -8.32 24.68 14.92
C ILE A 84 -7.02 23.87 14.87
N GLU A 85 -6.26 23.82 15.98
CA GLU A 85 -5.04 23.00 16.07
C GLU A 85 -5.34 21.52 15.85
N ILE A 86 -6.35 20.96 16.52
CA ILE A 86 -6.76 19.56 16.38
C ILE A 86 -7.17 19.26 14.93
N CYS A 87 -8.01 20.11 14.33
CA CYS A 87 -8.44 19.96 12.95
C CYS A 87 -7.25 20.00 11.98
N SER A 88 -6.32 20.95 12.17
CA SER A 88 -5.12 21.09 11.33
C SER A 88 -4.25 19.84 11.38
N ARG A 89 -4.07 19.25 12.57
CA ARG A 89 -3.29 18.01 12.75
C ARG A 89 -3.98 16.80 12.12
N ALA A 90 -5.30 16.70 12.26
CA ALA A 90 -6.08 15.63 11.62
C ALA A 90 -6.02 15.71 10.08
N LEU A 91 -6.12 16.92 9.52
CA LEU A 91 -5.96 17.14 8.07
C LEU A 91 -4.55 16.81 7.60
N ALA A 92 -3.52 17.26 8.32
CA ALA A 92 -2.14 16.94 7.99
C ALA A 92 -1.87 15.43 7.98
N PHE A 93 -2.46 14.69 8.93
CA PHE A 93 -2.41 13.23 8.95
C PHE A 93 -3.05 12.62 7.69
N TRP A 94 -4.25 13.08 7.30
CA TRP A 94 -4.90 12.59 6.08
C TRP A 94 -4.07 12.89 4.82
N THR A 95 -3.55 14.11 4.70
CA THR A 95 -2.67 14.51 3.59
C THR A 95 -1.41 13.64 3.55
N TYR A 96 -0.80 13.37 4.69
CA TYR A 96 0.35 12.49 4.78
C TYR A 96 0.01 11.08 4.27
N GLN A 97 -1.08 10.47 4.76
CA GLN A 97 -1.48 9.13 4.38
C GLN A 97 -1.81 9.01 2.89
N THR A 98 -2.55 9.97 2.34
CA THR A 98 -2.89 9.99 0.90
C THR A 98 -1.66 10.20 0.02
N THR A 99 -0.71 11.04 0.46
CA THR A 99 0.56 11.22 -0.25
C THR A 99 1.41 9.94 -0.24
N GLN A 100 1.49 9.25 0.92
CA GLN A 100 2.18 7.95 1.00
C GLN A 100 1.52 6.89 0.10
N GLU A 101 0.19 6.90 -0.02
CA GLU A 101 -0.53 6.02 -0.95
C GLU A 101 -0.10 6.25 -2.40
N VAL A 102 -0.03 7.50 -2.84
CA VAL A 102 0.42 7.85 -4.20
C VAL A 102 1.82 7.29 -4.46
N TYR A 103 2.77 7.52 -3.55
CA TYR A 103 4.13 6.99 -3.70
C TYR A 103 4.17 5.45 -3.73
N PHE A 104 3.34 4.80 -2.92
CA PHE A 104 3.23 3.34 -2.94
C PHE A 104 2.71 2.83 -4.28
N GLN A 105 1.63 3.41 -4.80
CA GLN A 105 1.05 3.01 -6.09
C GLN A 105 1.99 3.29 -7.27
N GLU A 106 2.74 4.40 -7.23
CA GLU A 106 3.80 4.68 -8.22
C GLU A 106 4.91 3.63 -8.18
N ALA A 107 5.35 3.21 -6.98
CA ALA A 107 6.39 2.20 -6.84
C ALA A 107 5.93 0.84 -7.37
N ILE A 108 4.68 0.45 -7.08
CA ILE A 108 4.08 -0.79 -7.60
C ILE A 108 3.93 -0.74 -9.12
N SER A 109 3.44 0.38 -9.67
CA SER A 109 3.30 0.57 -11.12
C SER A 109 4.64 0.43 -11.83
N LYS A 110 5.70 1.11 -11.34
CA LYS A 110 7.05 0.99 -11.88
C LYS A 110 7.62 -0.43 -11.79
N SER A 111 7.31 -1.16 -10.71
CA SER A 111 7.71 -2.56 -10.57
C SER A 111 7.00 -3.44 -11.61
N PHE A 112 5.71 -3.22 -11.82
CA PHE A 112 4.90 -3.96 -12.78
C PHE A 112 5.33 -3.69 -14.23
N GLU A 113 5.57 -2.42 -14.59
CA GLU A 113 6.11 -2.03 -15.91
C GLU A 113 7.44 -2.74 -16.21
N ARG A 114 8.34 -2.79 -15.22
CA ARG A 114 9.64 -3.46 -15.37
C ARG A 114 9.49 -4.97 -15.60
N GLN A 115 8.54 -5.61 -14.90
CA GLN A 115 8.22 -7.02 -15.11
C GLN A 115 7.59 -7.27 -16.47
N ASN A 116 6.73 -6.37 -16.93
CA ASN A 116 6.09 -6.46 -18.23
C ASN A 116 7.13 -6.41 -19.37
N ILE A 117 8.02 -5.41 -19.36
CA ILE A 117 9.14 -5.30 -20.31
C ILE A 117 10.01 -6.56 -20.31
N LEU A 118 10.30 -7.13 -19.13
CA LEU A 118 11.06 -8.38 -19.03
C LEU A 118 10.34 -9.55 -19.70
N LEU A 119 9.02 -9.67 -19.51
CA LEU A 119 8.21 -10.73 -20.11
C LEU A 119 8.08 -10.55 -21.63
N GLU A 120 7.88 -9.32 -22.10
CA GLU A 120 7.85 -9.01 -23.54
C GLU A 120 9.15 -9.40 -24.24
N ASN A 121 10.30 -9.05 -23.64
CA ASN A 121 11.61 -9.42 -24.18
C ASN A 121 11.80 -10.95 -24.21
N LYS A 122 11.37 -11.66 -23.16
CA LYS A 122 11.42 -13.14 -23.14
C LYS A 122 10.53 -13.74 -24.23
N LEU A 123 9.34 -13.20 -24.43
CA LEU A 123 8.42 -13.66 -25.47
C LEU A 123 9.02 -13.46 -26.87
N GLN A 124 9.62 -12.30 -27.14
CA GLN A 124 10.29 -12.02 -28.41
C GLN A 124 11.46 -12.97 -28.67
N ALA A 125 12.28 -13.25 -27.66
CA ALA A 125 13.39 -14.20 -27.78
C ALA A 125 12.88 -15.62 -28.13
N VAL A 126 11.87 -16.11 -27.39
CA VAL A 126 11.28 -17.44 -27.66
C VAL A 126 10.64 -17.51 -29.05
N ALA A 127 9.95 -16.45 -29.48
CA ALA A 127 9.36 -16.39 -30.81
C ALA A 127 10.43 -16.39 -31.92
N TYR A 128 11.54 -15.68 -31.70
CA TYR A 128 12.68 -15.67 -32.61
C TYR A 128 13.30 -17.06 -32.72
N ASP A 129 13.60 -17.72 -31.60
CA ASP A 129 14.19 -19.07 -31.57
C ASP A 129 13.28 -20.09 -32.26
N ALA A 130 11.98 -20.04 -31.99
CA ALA A 130 11.00 -20.91 -32.65
C ALA A 130 10.97 -20.70 -34.18
N ASN A 131 11.06 -19.46 -34.65
CA ASN A 131 11.10 -19.16 -36.08
C ASN A 131 12.40 -19.66 -36.74
N LEU A 132 13.53 -19.62 -36.02
CA LEU A 132 14.79 -20.22 -36.48
C LEU A 132 14.67 -21.73 -36.60
N GLU A 133 14.09 -22.40 -35.60
CA GLU A 133 13.86 -23.86 -35.64
C GLU A 133 12.90 -24.26 -36.77
N ILE A 134 11.82 -23.52 -36.99
CA ILE A 134 10.90 -23.79 -38.10
C ILE A 134 11.62 -23.65 -39.44
N SER A 135 12.42 -22.59 -39.58
CA SER A 135 13.17 -22.34 -40.82
C SER A 135 14.19 -23.45 -41.09
N SER A 136 14.94 -23.88 -40.06
CA SER A 136 15.91 -24.97 -40.21
C SER A 136 15.23 -26.30 -40.56
N ARG A 137 14.12 -26.65 -39.91
CA ARG A 137 13.33 -27.86 -40.23
C ARG A 137 12.75 -27.79 -41.64
N ARG A 138 12.27 -26.64 -42.11
CA ARG A 138 11.79 -26.46 -43.50
C ARG A 138 12.90 -26.75 -44.50
N VAL A 139 14.11 -26.22 -44.28
CA VAL A 139 15.25 -26.49 -45.16
C VAL A 139 15.53 -27.99 -45.25
N VAL A 140 15.59 -28.69 -44.10
CA VAL A 140 15.82 -30.14 -44.06
C VAL A 140 14.75 -30.90 -44.86
N VAL A 141 13.47 -30.58 -44.66
CA VAL A 141 12.36 -31.22 -45.39
C VAL A 141 12.50 -31.00 -46.90
N PHE A 142 12.77 -29.77 -47.34
CA PHE A 142 12.98 -29.47 -48.76
C PHE A 142 14.16 -30.25 -49.34
N SER A 143 15.28 -30.35 -48.64
CA SER A 143 16.45 -31.13 -49.06
C SER A 143 16.15 -32.63 -49.17
N THR A 144 15.36 -33.18 -48.24
CA THR A 144 14.98 -34.61 -48.28
C THR A 144 13.97 -34.92 -49.39
N MET A 145 13.10 -33.98 -49.76
CA MET A 145 12.14 -34.17 -50.86
C MET A 145 12.76 -34.01 -52.26
N THR A 146 13.93 -33.38 -52.40
CA THR A 146 14.62 -33.25 -53.69
C THR A 146 15.52 -34.44 -54.03
N LEU A 147 15.71 -35.38 -53.09
CA LEU A 147 16.52 -36.59 -53.25
C LEU A 147 15.72 -37.84 -53.64
N TYR A 148 14.41 -37.69 -53.90
CA TYR A 148 13.49 -38.70 -54.44
C TYR A 148 12.86 -38.19 -55.73
#